data_AF-A0A817D136-F1
#
_entry.id   AF-A0A817D136-F1
#
_cell.length_a   1.000
_cell.length_b   1.000
_cell.length_c   1.000
_cell.angle_alpha   90.00
_cell.angle_beta   90.00
_cell.angle_gamma   90.00
#
_symmetry.space_group_name_H-M   'P 1'
#
loop_
_entity.id
_entity.type
_entity.pdbx_description
1 polymer ?
#
loop_
_entity_poly.entity_id
_entity_poly.type
_entity_poly.pdbx_seq_one_letter_code
_entity_poly.pdbx_strand_id
1 'polypeptide(L)'
;MKKKIRNIRKNNFDPIISKNRVKTYETFFIFGRHTLNTTFHIGLQDISKEDVDRVVKIIDETFQEVVKQGFEQSQIDALLHQFELGIKHQDENFGLKVILGLIYSWIHDTNPIDSLQITKYIEKFNNEIKKNPQLLQDVVEKYFLKNNHKLIATMNIDDEYAEKKKKKESQLCEQLISQCKDKQLIYEKGLELQKRQSAPQNVDVLPTLSITDIDKKVIRVPITQGQIGNTYVQLCEQPTNGITYFRCLLNTFELPNELKSYLPLFVNVLTK
;
A
#
# COMPACT_ATOMS: atom_id res chain seq x y z
N MET A 1 11.75 11.26 5.17
CA MET A 1 11.02 11.99 4.09
C MET A 1 9.54 12.21 4.39
N LYS A 2 8.72 11.16 4.61
CA LYS A 2 7.29 11.28 4.97
C LYS A 2 7.02 12.19 6.19
N LYS A 3 7.88 12.15 7.23
CA LYS A 3 7.79 13.03 8.41
C LYS A 3 8.22 14.47 8.12
N LYS A 4 9.28 14.69 7.30
CA LYS A 4 9.68 16.03 6.81
C LYS A 4 8.61 16.64 5.90
N ILE A 5 8.01 15.88 4.98
CA ILE A 5 6.88 16.33 4.15
C ILE A 5 5.62 16.56 5.00
N ARG A 6 5.41 15.78 6.08
CA ARG A 6 4.35 16.05 7.08
C ARG A 6 4.63 17.28 7.96
N ASN A 7 5.89 17.63 8.20
CA ASN A 7 6.26 18.85 8.92
C ASN A 7 6.22 20.07 8.00
N ILE A 8 6.56 19.93 6.72
CA ILE A 8 6.32 20.91 5.66
C ILE A 8 4.80 21.07 5.42
N ARG A 9 4.01 20.00 5.57
CA ARG A 9 2.53 20.06 5.67
C ARG A 9 2.06 20.96 6.81
N LYS A 10 2.63 20.86 8.02
CA LYS A 10 2.30 21.78 9.13
C LYS A 10 2.78 23.21 8.86
N ASN A 11 4.01 23.41 8.38
CA ASN A 11 4.56 24.77 8.28
C ASN A 11 4.16 25.55 7.00
N ASN A 12 3.93 24.86 5.87
CA ASN A 12 3.69 25.49 4.56
C ASN A 12 2.26 25.27 4.00
N PHE A 13 1.52 24.26 4.48
CA PHE A 13 0.14 23.99 4.06
C PHE A 13 -0.92 24.38 5.11
N ASP A 14 -0.58 24.60 6.38
CA ASP A 14 -1.51 25.18 7.38
C ASP A 14 -2.10 26.56 6.98
N PRO A 15 -1.41 27.44 6.22
CA PRO A 15 -2.02 28.66 5.67
C PRO A 15 -3.12 28.42 4.63
N ILE A 16 -3.21 27.21 4.07
CA ILE A 16 -4.26 26.77 3.14
C ILE A 16 -5.43 26.16 3.94
N ILE A 17 -5.13 25.51 5.07
CA ILE A 17 -6.14 25.02 6.03
C ILE A 17 -6.89 26.19 6.68
N SER A 18 -6.20 27.28 7.04
CA SER A 18 -6.84 28.46 7.65
C SER A 18 -7.68 29.31 6.68
N LYS A 19 -7.52 29.12 5.36
CA LYS A 19 -8.30 29.81 4.32
C LYS A 19 -9.49 29.01 3.78
N ASN A 20 -9.96 28.01 4.52
CA ASN A 20 -11.30 27.42 4.36
C ASN A 20 -11.64 26.82 2.98
N ARG A 21 -10.64 26.39 2.18
CA ARG A 21 -10.90 25.94 0.80
C ARG A 21 -10.58 24.49 0.45
N VAL A 22 -10.04 23.66 1.35
CA VAL A 22 -9.92 22.21 1.09
C VAL A 22 -10.22 21.35 2.32
N LYS A 23 -11.11 20.37 2.14
CA LYS A 23 -11.36 19.28 3.08
C LYS A 23 -10.30 18.20 2.85
N THR A 24 -9.24 18.21 3.66
CA THR A 24 -8.22 17.14 3.77
C THR A 24 -7.54 16.67 2.48
N TYR A 25 -6.30 17.10 2.26
CA TYR A 25 -5.43 16.48 1.26
C TYR A 25 -4.97 15.08 1.69
N GLU A 26 -5.17 14.08 0.83
CA GLU A 26 -4.53 12.79 0.97
C GLU A 26 -3.20 12.78 0.20
N THR A 27 -2.09 12.55 0.91
CA THR A 27 -0.77 12.41 0.30
C THR A 27 -0.47 10.96 0.03
N PHE A 28 -0.24 10.60 -1.23
CA PHE A 28 0.24 9.27 -1.59
C PHE A 28 1.75 9.29 -1.79
N PHE A 29 2.38 8.19 -1.35
CA PHE A 29 3.81 7.92 -1.52
C PHE A 29 3.94 6.48 -1.97
N ILE A 30 4.45 6.27 -3.18
CA ILE A 30 4.56 4.92 -3.76
C ILE A 30 5.96 4.76 -4.31
N PHE A 31 6.66 3.72 -3.84
CA PHE A 31 7.89 3.26 -4.47
C PHE A 31 7.56 2.01 -5.30
N GLY A 32 7.41 2.22 -6.61
CA GLY A 32 7.09 1.18 -7.58
C GLY A 32 8.32 0.34 -7.87
N ARG A 33 8.23 -0.97 -7.58
CA ARG A 33 9.30 -1.96 -7.80
C ARG A 33 8.87 -3.09 -8.75
N HIS A 34 7.72 -2.92 -9.40
CA HIS A 34 7.08 -3.97 -10.20
C HIS A 34 7.52 -3.98 -11.66
N THR A 35 8.27 -2.98 -12.08
CA THR A 35 8.81 -2.78 -13.43
C THR A 35 10.32 -2.82 -13.39
N LEU A 36 10.95 -3.08 -14.55
CA LEU A 36 12.41 -3.15 -14.69
C LEU A 36 13.12 -1.95 -14.07
N ASN A 37 12.64 -0.75 -14.38
CA ASN A 37 13.08 0.48 -13.73
C ASN A 37 12.15 0.79 -12.56
N THR A 38 12.72 1.07 -11.40
CA THR A 38 11.95 1.50 -10.23
C THR A 38 11.41 2.91 -10.43
N THR A 39 10.26 3.20 -9.84
CA THR A 39 9.61 4.51 -9.92
C THR A 39 9.28 5.02 -8.53
N PHE A 40 9.31 6.34 -8.35
CA PHE A 40 8.87 6.99 -7.12
C PHE A 40 7.77 7.98 -7.46
N HIS A 41 6.63 7.84 -6.78
CA HIS A 41 5.46 8.68 -6.96
C HIS A 41 5.15 9.38 -5.65
N ILE A 42 4.94 10.68 -5.75
CA ILE A 42 4.48 11.55 -4.67
C ILE A 42 3.44 12.50 -5.25
N GLY A 43 2.36 12.73 -4.52
CA GLY A 43 1.37 13.70 -4.92
C GLY A 43 0.31 13.91 -3.86
N LEU A 44 -0.62 14.81 -4.20
CA LEU A 44 -1.79 15.13 -3.40
C LEU A 44 -3.04 14.86 -4.22
N GLN A 45 -4.10 14.44 -3.53
CA GLN A 45 -5.45 14.36 -4.07
C GLN A 45 -6.31 15.48 -3.47
N ASP A 46 -7.45 15.77 -4.10
CA ASP A 46 -8.40 16.82 -3.70
C ASP A 46 -7.80 18.23 -3.65
N ILE A 47 -6.98 18.57 -4.66
CA ILE A 47 -6.41 19.91 -4.83
C ILE A 47 -7.22 20.74 -5.81
N SER A 48 -7.31 22.05 -5.55
CA SER A 48 -7.85 23.01 -6.53
C SER A 48 -6.92 23.08 -7.74
N LYS A 49 -7.47 23.38 -8.92
CA LYS A 49 -6.68 23.45 -10.16
C LYS A 49 -5.60 24.52 -10.10
N GLU A 50 -5.86 25.60 -9.36
CA GLU A 50 -4.96 26.73 -9.17
C GLU A 50 -3.76 26.39 -8.26
N ASP A 51 -3.88 25.34 -7.45
CA ASP A 51 -2.85 24.94 -6.49
C ASP A 51 -1.83 23.93 -7.07
N VAL A 52 -2.03 23.45 -8.31
CA VAL A 52 -1.17 22.42 -8.94
C VAL A 52 0.30 22.85 -8.96
N ASP A 53 0.60 24.03 -9.50
CA ASP A 53 1.98 24.53 -9.61
C ASP A 53 2.61 24.75 -8.24
N ARG A 54 1.80 25.16 -7.27
CA ARG A 54 2.23 25.33 -5.88
C ARG A 54 2.64 23.99 -5.27
N VAL A 55 1.89 22.92 -5.52
CA VAL A 55 2.22 21.56 -5.02
C VAL A 55 3.54 21.07 -5.61
N VAL A 56 3.73 21.22 -6.92
CA VAL A 56 4.98 20.83 -7.60
C VAL A 56 6.16 21.59 -7.00
N LYS A 57 6.02 22.90 -6.82
CA LYS A 57 7.06 23.74 -6.21
C LYS A 57 7.42 23.28 -4.80
N ILE A 58 6.43 22.99 -3.95
CA ILE A 58 6.68 22.53 -2.58
C ILE A 58 7.40 21.17 -2.56
N ILE A 59 7.05 20.26 -3.48
CA ILE A 59 7.75 18.97 -3.61
C ILE A 59 9.23 19.20 -3.97
N ASP A 60 9.51 20.06 -4.94
CA ASP A 60 10.88 20.38 -5.35
C ASP A 60 11.67 21.08 -4.25
N GLU A 61 11.08 22.07 -3.58
CA GLU A 61 11.66 22.75 -2.41
C GLU A 61 11.96 21.77 -1.27
N THR A 62 11.09 20.78 -1.05
CA THR A 62 11.32 19.74 -0.04
C THR A 62 12.54 18.89 -0.36
N PHE A 63 12.72 18.48 -1.62
CA PHE A 63 13.90 17.74 -2.02
C PHE A 63 15.18 18.59 -1.83
N GLN A 64 15.14 19.87 -2.17
CA GLN A 64 16.26 20.79 -1.96
C GLN A 64 16.60 20.96 -0.47
N GLU A 65 15.58 21.09 0.38
CA GLU A 65 15.77 21.19 1.83
C GLU A 65 16.38 19.89 2.41
N VAL A 66 15.89 18.74 1.96
CA VAL A 66 16.42 17.43 2.39
C VAL A 66 17.89 17.25 1.98
N VAL A 67 18.28 17.70 0.80
CA VAL A 67 19.69 17.62 0.37
C VAL A 67 20.57 18.53 1.24
N LYS A 68 20.09 19.72 1.61
CA LYS A 68 20.85 20.66 2.47
C LYS A 68 20.96 20.20 3.92
N GLN A 69 19.86 19.71 4.49
CA GLN A 69 19.75 19.43 5.93
C GLN A 69 19.90 17.96 6.30
N GLY A 70 19.80 17.04 5.34
CA GLY A 70 19.82 15.60 5.60
C GLY A 70 18.61 15.07 6.35
N PHE A 71 18.81 13.96 7.07
CA PHE A 71 17.79 13.31 7.89
C PHE A 71 18.26 13.22 9.35
N GLU A 72 17.32 13.37 10.28
CA GLU A 72 17.57 13.12 11.70
C GLU A 72 17.94 11.64 11.91
N GLN A 73 19.05 11.38 12.61
CA GLN A 73 19.52 10.01 12.85
C GLN A 73 18.46 9.14 13.54
N SER A 74 17.76 9.71 14.52
CA SER A 74 16.65 9.03 15.22
C SER A 74 15.53 8.55 14.29
N GLN A 75 15.31 9.23 13.15
CA GLN A 75 14.33 8.78 12.15
C GLN A 75 14.84 7.62 11.31
N ILE A 76 16.15 7.58 11.04
CA ILE A 76 16.79 6.47 10.33
C ILE A 76 16.75 5.22 11.21
N ASP A 77 17.16 5.36 12.47
CA ASP A 77 17.18 4.26 13.44
C ASP A 77 15.77 3.69 13.67
N ALA A 78 14.76 4.55 13.83
CA ALA A 78 13.38 4.12 13.99
C ALA A 78 12.85 3.37 12.76
N LEU A 79 13.24 3.78 11.55
CA LEU A 79 12.82 3.12 10.31
C LEU A 79 13.51 1.75 10.13
N LEU A 80 14.81 1.65 10.46
CA LEU A 80 15.53 0.39 10.46
C LEU A 80 14.93 -0.58 11.49
N HIS A 81 14.60 -0.09 12.68
CA HIS A 81 13.93 -0.90 13.70
C HIS A 81 12.55 -1.37 13.24
N GLN A 82 11.75 -0.50 12.61
CA GLN A 82 10.45 -0.89 12.04
C GLN A 82 10.62 -1.97 10.96
N PHE A 83 11.65 -1.87 10.12
CA PHE A 83 11.95 -2.86 9.10
C PHE A 83 12.36 -4.20 9.73
N GLU A 84 13.21 -4.18 10.76
CA GLU A 84 13.60 -5.38 11.53
C GLU A 84 12.40 -6.09 12.15
N LEU A 85 11.49 -5.34 12.79
CA LEU A 85 10.24 -5.90 13.34
C LEU A 85 9.38 -6.55 12.24
N GLY A 86 9.30 -5.93 11.06
CA GLY A 86 8.56 -6.45 9.92
C GLY A 86 9.11 -7.78 9.40
N ILE A 87 10.43 -7.99 9.47
CA ILE A 87 11.08 -9.26 9.08
C ILE A 87 10.87 -10.33 10.14
N LYS A 88 10.92 -9.97 11.43
CA LYS A 88 10.73 -10.91 12.53
C LYS A 88 9.28 -11.38 12.66
N HIS A 89 8.32 -10.56 12.23
CA HIS A 89 6.90 -10.88 12.29
C HIS A 89 6.57 -12.14 11.49
N GLN A 90 5.93 -13.10 12.17
CA GLN A 90 5.44 -14.32 11.55
C GLN A 90 4.05 -14.11 10.99
N ASP A 91 3.87 -14.52 9.73
CA ASP A 91 2.64 -14.31 8.97
C ASP A 91 2.14 -15.62 8.39
N GLU A 92 0.84 -15.89 8.47
CA GLU A 92 0.24 -17.11 7.90
C GLU A 92 0.46 -17.25 6.39
N ASN A 93 0.63 -16.15 5.65
CA ASN A 93 0.81 -16.11 4.20
C ASN A 93 2.25 -15.87 3.79
N PHE A 94 3.22 -16.28 4.62
CA PHE A 94 4.66 -16.05 4.38
C PHE A 94 5.10 -16.47 2.97
N GLY A 95 4.75 -17.69 2.53
CA GLY A 95 5.14 -18.21 1.21
C GLY A 95 4.63 -17.34 0.05
N LEU A 96 3.37 -16.90 0.11
CA LEU A 96 2.80 -16.00 -0.88
C LEU A 96 3.51 -14.64 -0.88
N LYS A 97 3.76 -14.06 0.30
CA LYS A 97 4.47 -12.78 0.43
C LYS A 97 5.88 -12.85 -0.12
N VAL A 98 6.60 -13.94 0.14
CA VAL A 98 7.94 -14.18 -0.40
C VAL A 98 7.90 -14.24 -1.92
N ILE A 99 7.01 -15.06 -2.51
CA ILE A 99 6.91 -15.18 -3.97
C ILE A 99 6.54 -13.84 -4.61
N LEU A 100 5.54 -13.12 -4.07
CA LEU A 100 5.14 -11.81 -4.58
C LEU A 100 6.24 -10.74 -4.41
N GLY A 101 7.10 -10.86 -3.40
CA GLY A 101 8.25 -9.98 -3.22
C GLY A 101 9.39 -10.27 -4.21
N LEU A 102 9.57 -11.54 -4.58
CA LEU A 102 10.67 -11.99 -5.45
C LEU A 102 10.33 -11.96 -6.94
N ILE A 103 9.06 -12.13 -7.32
CA ILE A 103 8.64 -12.35 -8.71
C ILE A 103 9.16 -11.24 -9.63
N TYR A 104 9.12 -9.98 -9.20
CA TYR A 104 9.55 -8.84 -10.00
C TYR A 104 11.07 -8.80 -10.21
N SER A 105 11.86 -9.28 -9.26
CA SER A 105 13.29 -9.44 -9.44
C SER A 105 13.60 -10.59 -10.39
N TRP A 106 12.85 -11.69 -10.25
CA TRP A 106 13.07 -12.91 -11.02
C TRP A 106 12.72 -12.76 -12.51
N ILE A 107 11.62 -12.07 -12.86
CA ILE A 107 11.24 -11.80 -14.26
C ILE A 107 12.23 -10.89 -15.01
N HIS A 108 13.16 -10.24 -14.30
CA HIS A 108 14.16 -9.34 -14.85
C HIS A 108 15.58 -9.92 -14.71
N ASP A 109 15.69 -11.25 -14.76
CA ASP A 109 16.94 -12.02 -14.73
C ASP A 109 17.87 -11.69 -13.54
N THR A 110 17.31 -11.18 -12.45
CA THR A 110 18.05 -10.93 -11.21
C THR A 110 17.93 -12.15 -10.30
N ASN A 111 19.01 -12.49 -9.60
CA ASN A 111 19.01 -13.61 -8.66
C ASN A 111 18.06 -13.35 -7.47
N PRO A 112 16.96 -14.12 -7.34
CA PRO A 112 16.00 -13.90 -6.25
C PRO A 112 16.56 -14.25 -4.88
N ILE A 113 17.59 -15.10 -4.81
CA ILE A 113 18.24 -15.48 -3.54
C ILE A 113 18.96 -14.29 -2.91
N ASP A 114 19.51 -13.38 -3.72
CA ASP A 114 20.13 -12.16 -3.20
C ASP A 114 19.11 -11.30 -2.47
N SER A 115 17.88 -11.18 -2.98
CA SER A 115 16.80 -10.42 -2.34
C SER A 115 16.39 -10.98 -0.96
N LEU A 116 16.66 -12.26 -0.69
CA LEU A 116 16.38 -12.91 0.60
C LEU A 116 17.47 -12.67 1.66
N GLN A 117 18.66 -12.21 1.27
CA GLN A 117 19.79 -11.97 2.17
C GLN A 117 19.65 -10.64 2.92
N ILE A 118 18.50 -10.41 3.57
CA ILE A 118 18.13 -9.11 4.12
C ILE A 118 19.17 -8.59 5.14
N THR A 119 19.65 -9.45 6.03
CA THR A 119 20.69 -9.12 7.02
C THR A 119 21.95 -8.53 6.38
N LYS A 120 22.44 -9.16 5.30
CA LYS A 120 23.61 -8.70 4.55
C LYS A 120 23.42 -7.30 3.99
N TYR A 121 22.24 -6.99 3.46
CA TYR A 121 21.95 -5.66 2.91
C TYR A 121 21.74 -4.60 4.00
N ILE A 122 21.17 -4.95 5.15
CA ILE A 122 21.08 -4.04 6.32
C ILE A 122 22.48 -3.71 6.83
N GLU A 123 23.36 -4.70 6.99
CA GLU A 123 24.74 -4.49 7.41
C GLU A 123 25.52 -3.63 6.42
N LYS A 124 25.37 -3.92 5.11
CA LYS A 124 25.94 -3.10 4.04
C LYS A 124 25.45 -1.65 4.14
N PHE A 125 24.15 -1.44 4.29
CA PHE A 125 23.55 -0.12 4.43
C PHE A 125 24.12 0.65 5.64
N ASN A 126 24.19 0.01 6.80
CA ASN A 126 24.76 0.60 8.01
C ASN A 126 26.24 0.96 7.83
N ASN A 127 27.03 0.11 7.17
CA ASN A 127 28.43 0.37 6.90
C ASN A 127 28.62 1.55 5.93
N GLU A 128 27.80 1.65 4.89
CA GLU A 128 27.86 2.74 3.93
C GLU A 128 27.44 4.09 4.54
N ILE A 129 26.42 4.11 5.41
CA ILE A 129 26.05 5.32 6.18
C ILE A 129 27.17 5.76 7.11
N LYS A 130 27.86 4.82 7.78
CA LYS A 130 29.00 5.15 8.66
C LYS A 130 30.17 5.75 7.88
N LYS A 131 30.44 5.27 6.66
CA LYS A 131 31.50 5.79 5.80
C LYS A 131 31.16 7.16 5.20
N ASN A 132 29.91 7.34 4.77
CA ASN A 132 29.42 8.58 4.20
C ASN A 132 28.14 9.04 4.92
N PRO A 133 28.25 9.96 5.91
CA PRO A 133 27.10 10.53 6.60
C PRO A 133 26.13 11.31 5.69
N GLN A 134 26.56 11.67 4.47
CA GLN A 134 25.74 12.36 3.47
C GLN A 134 25.17 11.43 2.40
N LEU A 135 25.35 10.10 2.55
CA LEU A 135 24.91 9.10 1.56
C LEU A 135 23.45 9.28 1.13
N LEU A 136 22.55 9.52 2.08
CA LEU A 136 21.13 9.69 1.78
C LEU A 136 20.85 11.01 1.05
N GLN A 137 21.58 12.08 1.37
CA GLN A 137 21.51 13.35 0.64
C GLN A 137 21.98 13.16 -0.80
N ASP A 138 23.10 12.46 -1.02
CA ASP A 138 23.64 12.16 -2.34
C ASP A 138 22.64 11.36 -3.21
N VAL A 139 22.00 10.35 -2.60
CA VAL A 139 20.94 9.57 -3.26
C VAL A 139 19.76 10.48 -3.61
N VAL A 140 19.33 11.36 -2.69
CA VAL A 140 18.21 12.27 -2.96
C VAL A 140 18.55 13.25 -4.09
N GLU A 141 19.75 13.82 -4.05
CA GLU A 141 20.20 14.76 -5.08
C GLU A 141 20.27 14.08 -6.46
N LYS A 142 20.86 12.88 -6.54
CA LYS A 142 21.03 12.12 -7.78
C LYS A 142 19.69 11.72 -8.41
N TYR A 143 18.79 11.10 -7.64
CA TYR A 143 17.60 10.46 -8.18
C TYR A 143 16.36 11.36 -8.24
N PHE A 144 16.34 12.47 -7.49
CA PHE A 144 15.19 13.38 -7.44
C PHE A 144 15.49 14.79 -7.97
N LEU A 145 16.61 15.42 -7.56
CA LEU A 145 16.91 16.79 -7.99
C LEU A 145 17.57 16.86 -9.37
N LYS A 146 18.55 16.00 -9.65
CA LYS A 146 19.31 15.97 -10.90
C LYS A 146 18.66 15.08 -11.98
N ASN A 147 17.59 14.37 -11.64
CA ASN A 147 16.94 13.44 -12.54
C ASN A 147 15.91 14.15 -13.42
N ASN A 148 16.18 14.22 -14.73
CA ASN A 148 15.28 14.83 -15.70
C ASN A 148 14.14 13.91 -16.16
N HIS A 149 14.16 12.62 -15.79
CA HIS A 149 13.09 11.68 -16.09
C HIS A 149 11.92 11.82 -15.10
N LYS A 150 11.26 12.97 -15.14
CA LYS A 150 10.17 13.39 -14.24
C LYS A 150 8.86 13.54 -15.02
N LEU A 151 7.78 12.95 -14.51
CA LEU A 151 6.42 13.12 -15.02
C LEU A 151 5.57 13.85 -13.99
N ILE A 152 4.90 14.93 -14.41
CA ILE A 152 3.87 15.60 -13.63
C ILE A 152 2.53 15.26 -14.28
N ALA A 153 1.70 14.51 -13.57
CA ALA A 153 0.37 14.12 -14.03
C ALA A 153 -0.70 14.77 -13.17
N THR A 154 -1.70 15.37 -13.80
CA THR A 154 -2.89 15.93 -13.15
C THR A 154 -4.13 15.18 -13.63
N MET A 155 -5.04 14.89 -12.71
CA MET A 155 -6.29 14.23 -13.00
C MET A 155 -7.43 15.11 -12.50
N ASN A 156 -8.32 15.49 -13.40
CA ASN A 156 -9.46 16.34 -13.11
C ASN A 156 -10.76 15.56 -13.28
N ILE A 157 -11.76 15.89 -12.46
CA ILE A 157 -13.11 15.36 -12.62
C ILE A 157 -13.71 15.96 -13.90
N ASP A 158 -14.29 15.10 -14.73
CA ASP A 158 -15.11 15.46 -15.89
C ASP A 158 -16.49 14.83 -15.65
N ASP A 159 -17.48 15.67 -15.33
CA ASP A 159 -18.85 15.24 -14.99
C ASP A 159 -19.51 14.46 -16.14
N GLU A 160 -19.06 14.69 -17.37
CA GLU A 160 -19.55 14.01 -18.57
C GLU A 160 -18.72 12.79 -18.96
N TYR A 161 -17.67 12.43 -18.20
CA TYR A 161 -16.74 11.35 -18.57
C TYR A 161 -17.47 10.02 -18.83
N ALA A 162 -18.45 9.68 -17.99
CA ALA A 162 -19.23 8.46 -18.13
C ALA A 162 -20.03 8.43 -19.44
N GLU A 163 -20.72 9.52 -19.77
CA GLU A 163 -21.49 9.63 -21.02
C GLU A 163 -20.59 9.67 -22.26
N LYS A 164 -19.45 10.37 -22.20
CA LYS A 164 -18.43 10.36 -23.26
C LYS A 164 -17.89 8.95 -23.51
N LYS A 165 -17.62 8.20 -22.45
CA LYS A 165 -17.15 6.81 -22.54
C LYS A 165 -18.21 5.92 -23.18
N LYS A 166 -19.46 6.00 -22.72
CA LYS A 166 -20.60 5.24 -23.27
C LYS A 166 -20.82 5.55 -24.75
N LYS A 167 -20.79 6.84 -25.13
CA LYS A 167 -20.93 7.25 -26.53
C LYS A 167 -19.81 6.71 -27.41
N LYS A 168 -18.55 6.76 -26.96
CA LYS A 168 -17.42 6.18 -27.69
C LYS A 168 -17.56 4.67 -27.86
N GLU A 169 -18.02 3.97 -26.82
CA GLU A 169 -18.27 2.54 -26.87
C GLU A 169 -19.41 2.20 -27.85
N SER A 170 -20.54 2.91 -27.79
CA SER A 170 -21.64 2.72 -28.75
C SER A 170 -21.22 2.98 -30.19
N GLN A 171 -20.44 4.04 -30.44
CA GLN A 171 -19.90 4.33 -31.77
C GLN A 171 -18.97 3.22 -32.27
N LEU A 172 -18.09 2.70 -31.39
CA LEU A 172 -17.23 1.57 -31.74
C LEU A 172 -18.06 0.33 -32.07
N CYS A 173 -19.10 0.03 -31.30
CA CYS A 173 -20.02 -1.07 -31.58
C CYS A 173 -20.71 -0.91 -32.94
N GLU A 174 -21.27 0.28 -33.23
CA GLU A 174 -21.91 0.57 -34.52
C GLU A 174 -20.94 0.40 -35.70
N GLN A 175 -19.70 0.91 -35.56
CA GLN A 175 -18.65 0.73 -36.56
C GLN A 175 -18.34 -0.75 -36.79
N LEU A 176 -18.12 -1.52 -35.73
CA LEU A 176 -17.85 -2.96 -35.83
C LEU A 176 -19.03 -3.71 -36.47
N ILE A 177 -20.28 -3.38 -36.13
CA ILE A 177 -21.48 -3.99 -36.72
C ILE A 177 -21.60 -3.65 -38.21
N SER A 178 -21.26 -2.42 -38.60
CA SER A 178 -21.32 -1.99 -40.00
C SER A 178 -20.28 -2.69 -40.88
N GLN A 179 -19.09 -2.98 -40.33
CA GLN A 179 -18.00 -3.65 -41.02
C GLN A 179 -18.08 -5.18 -40.94
N CYS A 180 -18.96 -5.72 -40.08
CA CYS A 180 -19.11 -7.15 -39.88
C CYS A 180 -19.79 -7.83 -41.08
N LYS A 181 -19.02 -8.66 -41.79
CA LYS A 181 -19.52 -9.50 -42.89
C LYS A 181 -20.10 -10.83 -42.41
N ASP A 182 -19.67 -11.32 -41.24
CA ASP A 182 -19.97 -12.66 -40.74
C ASP A 182 -20.99 -12.65 -39.58
N LYS A 183 -22.05 -11.84 -39.69
CA LYS A 183 -23.06 -11.68 -38.63
C LYS A 183 -23.71 -13.02 -38.23
N GLN A 184 -23.94 -13.89 -39.21
CA GLN A 184 -24.51 -15.22 -38.98
C GLN A 184 -23.57 -16.11 -38.15
N LEU A 185 -22.26 -16.10 -38.45
CA LEU A 185 -21.27 -16.86 -37.68
C LEU A 185 -21.20 -16.39 -36.22
N ILE A 186 -21.28 -15.08 -35.97
CA ILE A 186 -21.28 -14.53 -34.61
C ILE A 186 -22.53 -15.00 -33.84
N TYR A 187 -23.69 -14.96 -34.49
CA TYR A 187 -24.93 -15.46 -33.90
C TYR A 187 -24.84 -16.95 -33.56
N GLU A 188 -24.34 -17.78 -34.48
CA GLU A 188 -24.15 -19.22 -34.29
C GLU A 188 -23.16 -19.51 -33.14
N LYS A 189 -22.01 -18.82 -33.09
CA LYS A 189 -21.06 -18.92 -31.97
C LYS A 189 -21.65 -18.45 -30.65
N GLY A 190 -22.51 -17.43 -30.67
CA GLY A 190 -23.24 -16.96 -29.49
C GLY A 190 -24.19 -18.02 -28.94
N LEU A 191 -24.96 -18.67 -29.82
CA LEU A 191 -25.82 -19.79 -29.45
C LEU A 191 -25.01 -21.00 -28.97
N GLU A 192 -23.89 -21.31 -29.62
CA GLU A 192 -22.98 -22.39 -29.21
C GLU A 192 -22.40 -22.13 -27.80
N LEU A 193 -21.93 -20.90 -27.55
CA LEU A 193 -21.45 -20.48 -26.24
C LEU A 193 -22.55 -20.60 -25.18
N GLN A 194 -23.76 -20.13 -25.47
CA GLN A 194 -24.90 -20.25 -24.56
C GLN A 194 -25.25 -21.71 -24.25
N LYS A 195 -25.27 -22.57 -25.28
CA LYS A 195 -25.46 -24.01 -25.13
C LYS A 195 -24.37 -24.63 -24.25
N ARG A 196 -23.11 -24.27 -24.48
CA ARG A 196 -21.97 -24.77 -23.70
C ARG A 196 -21.99 -24.32 -22.24
N GLN A 197 -22.40 -23.08 -21.98
CA GLN A 197 -22.55 -22.54 -20.61
C GLN A 197 -23.74 -23.16 -19.87
N SER A 198 -24.80 -23.56 -20.59
CA SER A 198 -26.00 -24.17 -20.01
C SER A 198 -25.93 -25.69 -19.87
N ALA A 199 -25.05 -26.34 -20.64
CA ALA A 199 -24.90 -27.78 -20.62
C ALA A 199 -24.25 -28.23 -19.29
N PRO A 200 -24.76 -29.31 -18.66
CA PRO A 200 -24.09 -29.91 -17.51
C PRO A 200 -22.69 -30.38 -17.91
N GLN A 201 -21.69 -30.01 -17.12
CA GLN A 201 -20.29 -30.37 -17.35
C GLN A 201 -19.85 -31.41 -16.32
N ASN A 202 -19.03 -32.36 -16.75
CA ASN A 202 -18.46 -33.35 -15.85
C ASN A 202 -17.39 -32.68 -14.96
N VAL A 203 -17.66 -32.59 -13.67
CA VAL A 203 -16.76 -32.01 -12.67
C VAL A 203 -15.82 -33.04 -12.05
N ASP A 204 -16.06 -34.34 -12.26
CA ASP A 204 -15.26 -35.45 -11.70
C ASP A 204 -13.83 -35.51 -12.27
N VAL A 205 -13.56 -34.76 -13.35
CA VAL A 205 -12.23 -34.61 -13.93
C VAL A 205 -11.31 -33.71 -13.09
N LEU A 206 -11.87 -32.96 -12.13
CA LEU A 206 -11.10 -32.09 -11.25
C LEU A 206 -10.69 -32.84 -9.97
N PRO A 207 -9.46 -32.64 -9.46
CA PRO A 207 -9.10 -33.16 -8.16
C PRO A 207 -9.98 -32.52 -7.08
N THR A 208 -10.52 -33.35 -6.19
CA THR A 208 -11.38 -32.91 -5.08
C THR A 208 -10.85 -33.43 -3.76
N LEU A 209 -11.02 -32.64 -2.70
CA LEU A 209 -10.86 -33.10 -1.33
C LEU A 209 -12.15 -33.76 -0.84
N SER A 210 -12.00 -34.73 0.04
CA SER A 210 -13.07 -35.43 0.71
C SER A 210 -13.38 -34.78 2.07
N ILE A 211 -14.60 -35.02 2.59
CA ILE A 211 -14.95 -34.59 3.96
C ILE A 211 -14.02 -35.26 5.00
N THR A 212 -13.47 -36.43 4.67
CA THR A 212 -12.50 -37.13 5.52
C THR A 212 -11.13 -36.46 5.59
N ASP A 213 -10.82 -35.53 4.69
CA ASP A 213 -9.58 -34.74 4.73
C ASP A 213 -9.66 -33.55 5.72
N ILE A 214 -10.85 -33.26 6.26
CA ILE A 214 -11.07 -32.17 7.22
C ILE A 214 -10.91 -32.72 8.65
N ASP A 215 -10.00 -32.12 9.41
CA ASP A 215 -9.85 -32.42 10.83
C ASP A 215 -11.15 -32.17 11.60
N LYS A 216 -11.67 -33.21 12.27
CA LYS A 216 -12.92 -33.15 13.04
C LYS A 216 -12.80 -32.37 14.35
N LYS A 217 -11.56 -32.07 14.78
CA LYS A 217 -11.27 -31.42 16.06
C LYS A 217 -10.70 -30.02 15.81
N VAL A 218 -11.25 -29.04 16.49
CA VAL A 218 -10.68 -27.68 16.52
C VAL A 218 -9.47 -27.67 17.45
N ILE A 219 -8.35 -27.14 16.97
CA ILE A 219 -7.15 -26.91 17.77
C ILE A 219 -7.47 -25.83 18.81
N ARG A 220 -7.37 -26.17 20.10
CA ARG A 220 -7.50 -25.20 21.19
C ARG A 220 -6.12 -24.77 21.65
N VAL A 221 -5.83 -23.48 21.54
CA VAL A 221 -4.57 -22.91 22.02
C VAL A 221 -4.65 -22.75 23.54
N PRO A 222 -3.68 -23.29 24.31
CA PRO A 222 -3.67 -23.11 25.76
C PRO A 222 -3.45 -21.64 26.09
N ILE A 223 -4.21 -21.18 27.07
CA ILE A 223 -4.20 -19.79 27.53
C ILE A 223 -4.06 -19.81 29.04
N THR A 224 -3.10 -19.06 29.55
CA THR A 224 -2.94 -18.84 30.99
C THR A 224 -3.71 -17.59 31.38
N GLN A 225 -4.66 -17.74 32.29
CA GLN A 225 -5.39 -16.62 32.88
C GLN A 225 -4.65 -16.13 34.12
N GLY A 226 -4.59 -14.81 34.29
CA GLY A 226 -4.00 -14.17 35.45
C GLY A 226 -4.74 -12.88 35.80
N GLN A 227 -4.27 -12.22 36.86
CA GLN A 227 -4.82 -10.96 37.32
C GLN A 227 -3.69 -10.07 37.82
N ILE A 228 -3.67 -8.82 37.38
CA ILE A 228 -2.76 -7.79 37.88
C ILE A 228 -3.62 -6.70 38.52
N GLY A 229 -3.56 -6.58 39.85
CA GLY A 229 -4.47 -5.72 40.61
C GLY A 229 -5.93 -6.13 40.39
N ASN A 230 -6.73 -5.23 39.80
CA ASN A 230 -8.14 -5.49 39.48
C ASN A 230 -8.38 -5.81 38.00
N THR A 231 -7.32 -6.03 37.21
CA THR A 231 -7.42 -6.25 35.76
C THR A 231 -7.11 -7.70 35.41
N TYR A 232 -8.02 -8.35 34.68
CA TYR A 232 -7.77 -9.68 34.12
C TYR A 232 -6.73 -9.62 32.99
N VAL A 233 -5.81 -10.57 33.02
CA VAL A 233 -4.73 -10.70 32.03
C VAL A 233 -4.79 -12.07 31.40
N GLN A 234 -4.62 -12.11 30.08
CA GLN A 234 -4.54 -13.33 29.31
C GLN A 234 -3.12 -13.45 28.73
N LEU A 235 -2.41 -14.53 29.09
CA LEU A 235 -1.11 -14.86 28.53
C LEU A 235 -1.25 -16.04 27.56
N CYS A 236 -0.70 -15.89 26.36
CA CYS A 236 -0.65 -16.91 25.33
C CYS A 236 0.80 -17.03 24.85
N GLU A 237 1.52 -18.03 25.36
CA GLU A 237 2.91 -18.28 24.99
C GLU A 237 2.96 -18.96 23.63
N GLN A 238 3.60 -18.32 22.66
CA GLN A 238 3.68 -18.77 21.26
C GLN A 238 5.09 -18.52 20.73
N PRO A 239 5.54 -19.24 19.69
CA PRO A 239 6.87 -19.05 19.07
C PRO A 239 6.93 -17.77 18.22
N THR A 240 6.75 -16.60 18.84
CA THR A 240 6.57 -15.30 18.17
C THR A 240 7.84 -14.69 17.57
N ASN A 241 8.95 -15.43 17.52
CA ASN A 241 10.24 -14.95 17.02
C ASN A 241 10.74 -13.68 17.73
N GLY A 242 10.58 -13.63 19.06
CA GLY A 242 11.05 -12.52 19.91
C GLY A 242 10.14 -11.28 19.92
N ILE A 243 8.92 -11.37 19.38
CA ILE A 243 7.93 -10.28 19.40
C ILE A 243 6.92 -10.51 20.53
N THR A 244 6.66 -9.47 21.32
CA THR A 244 5.59 -9.48 22.31
C THR A 244 4.38 -8.72 21.78
N TYR A 245 3.21 -9.38 21.72
CA TYR A 245 1.97 -8.75 21.29
C TYR A 245 1.16 -8.33 22.50
N PHE A 246 0.90 -7.03 22.62
CA PHE A 246 0.07 -6.47 23.67
C PHE A 246 -1.27 -6.00 23.11
N ARG A 247 -2.36 -6.40 23.75
CA ARG A 247 -3.72 -5.94 23.44
C ARG A 247 -4.40 -5.57 24.74
N CYS A 248 -5.02 -4.39 24.77
CA CYS A 248 -5.85 -3.93 25.87
C CYS A 248 -7.28 -3.74 25.37
N LEU A 249 -8.25 -4.23 26.13
CA LEU A 249 -9.68 -4.08 25.84
C LEU A 249 -10.29 -3.14 26.87
N LEU A 250 -10.84 -2.03 26.39
CA LEU A 250 -11.53 -1.05 27.21
C LEU A 250 -13.03 -1.23 27.02
N ASN A 251 -13.75 -1.44 28.12
CA ASN A 251 -15.20 -1.51 28.10
C ASN A 251 -15.78 -0.11 27.86
N THR A 252 -16.60 0.04 26.81
CA THR A 252 -17.26 1.31 26.45
C THR A 252 -18.74 1.35 26.79
N PHE A 253 -19.22 0.41 27.62
CA PHE A 253 -20.62 0.30 28.01
C PHE A 253 -21.16 1.58 28.70
N GLU A 254 -20.39 2.15 29.62
CA GLU A 254 -20.75 3.35 30.38
C GLU A 254 -20.60 4.65 29.58
N LEU A 255 -20.06 4.58 28.35
CA LEU A 255 -19.92 5.76 27.51
C LEU A 255 -21.32 6.25 27.09
N PRO A 256 -21.66 7.55 27.28
CA PRO A 256 -22.91 8.12 26.79
C PRO A 256 -23.10 7.86 25.29
N ASN A 257 -24.32 7.55 24.86
CA ASN A 257 -24.61 7.19 23.46
C ASN A 257 -24.20 8.29 22.47
N GLU A 258 -24.30 9.55 22.88
CA GLU A 258 -23.86 10.72 22.10
C GLU A 258 -22.35 10.69 21.80
N LEU A 259 -21.54 10.14 22.71
CA LEU A 259 -20.08 10.07 22.56
C LEU A 259 -19.62 8.83 21.78
N LYS A 260 -20.44 7.78 21.69
CA LYS A 260 -20.11 6.54 20.96
C LYS A 260 -19.83 6.79 19.48
N SER A 261 -20.54 7.74 18.87
CA SER A 261 -20.33 8.14 17.46
C SER A 261 -18.94 8.76 17.22
N TYR A 262 -18.33 9.39 18.23
CA TYR A 262 -17.01 10.01 18.15
C TYR A 262 -15.85 9.06 18.48
N LEU A 263 -16.13 7.86 19.00
CA LEU A 263 -15.11 6.90 19.40
C LEU A 263 -14.14 6.54 18.25
N PRO A 264 -14.59 6.29 17.00
CA PRO A 264 -13.67 6.04 15.89
C PRO A 264 -12.73 7.21 15.61
N LEU A 265 -13.21 8.45 15.74
CA LEU A 265 -12.39 9.65 15.56
C LEU A 265 -11.37 9.78 16.70
N PHE A 266 -11.80 9.59 17.95
CA PHE A 266 -10.95 9.61 19.13
C PHE A 266 -9.80 8.61 19.03
N VAL A 267 -10.10 7.34 18.70
CA VAL A 267 -9.08 6.29 18.54
C VAL A 267 -8.09 6.64 17.44
N ASN A 268 -8.54 7.26 16.35
CA ASN A 268 -7.69 7.65 15.22
C ASN A 268 -6.69 8.77 15.58
N VAL A 269 -7.08 9.71 16.45
CA VAL A 269 -6.21 10.84 16.85
C VAL A 269 -5.31 10.52 18.06
N LEU A 270 -5.72 9.59 18.93
CA LEU A 270 -5.00 9.27 20.17
C LEU A 270 -3.57 8.77 19.92
N THR A 271 -3.36 8.02 18.84
CA THR A 271 -2.08 7.36 18.53
C THR A 271 -1.30 8.04 17.39
N LYS A 272 -1.62 9.30 17.06
CA LYS A 272 -1.03 10.03 15.92
C LYS A 272 0.11 10.98 16.32
#